data_AF-A0A6P0NTT4-F1
#
_entry.id   AF-A0A6P0NTT4-F1
#
_cell.length_a   1.000
_cell.length_b   1.000
_cell.length_c   1.000
_cell.angle_alpha   90.00
_cell.angle_beta   90.00
_cell.angle_gamma   90.00
#
_symmetry.space_group_name_H-M   'P 1'
#
loop_
_entity.id
_entity.type
_entity.pdbx_description
1 polymer ?
#
loop_
_entity_poly.entity_id
_entity_poly.type
_entity_poly.pdbx_seq_one_letter_code
_entity_poly.pdbx_strand_id
1 'polypeptide(L)' 'MINLSGKIILITGASTGIAATTAQTLAKAGANVILHSGSR' A
#
# COMPACT_ATOMS: atom_id res chain seq x y z
N MET A 1 -4.05 10.99 12.33
CA MET A 1 -3.86 10.04 11.21
C MET A 1 -4.79 10.43 10.08
N ILE A 2 -4.36 10.26 8.83
CA ILE A 2 -5.18 10.53 7.63
C ILE A 2 -6.25 9.44 7.49
N ASN A 3 -7.45 9.78 7.02
CA ASN A 3 -8.52 8.83 6.70
C ASN A 3 -8.53 8.57 5.18
N LEU A 4 -8.30 7.32 4.78
CA LEU A 4 -8.28 6.88 3.38
C LEU A 4 -9.43 5.92 3.05
N SER A 5 -10.46 5.87 3.89
CA SER A 5 -11.65 5.04 3.64
C SER A 5 -12.23 5.33 2.26
N GLY A 6 -12.49 4.26 1.49
CA GLY A 6 -13.03 4.35 0.13
C GLY A 6 -12.01 4.74 -0.94
N LYS A 7 -10.72 4.91 -0.61
CA LYS A 7 -9.66 5.09 -1.61
C LYS A 7 -9.08 3.75 -2.04
N ILE A 8 -8.77 3.63 -3.32
CA ILE A 8 -7.97 2.53 -3.89
C ILE A 8 -6.60 3.09 -4.22
N ILE A 9 -5.54 2.40 -3.78
CA ILE A 9 -4.15 2.83 -3.98
C ILE A 9 -3.34 1.67 -4.55
N LEU A 10 -2.70 1.89 -5.71
CA LEU A 10 -1.73 0.96 -6.29
C LEU A 10 -0.33 1.27 -5.76
N ILE A 11 0.36 0.26 -5.25
CA ILE A 11 1.76 0.36 -4.80
C ILE A 11 2.60 -0.64 -5.60
N THR A 12 3.62 -0.13 -6.30
CA THR A 12 4.59 -0.94 -7.05
C THR A 12 5.84 -1.22 -6.23
N GLY A 13 6.49 -2.37 -6.44
CA GLY A 13 7.67 -2.78 -5.68
C GLY A 13 7.36 -3.11 -4.22
N ALA A 14 6.13 -3.53 -3.92
CA ALA A 14 5.60 -3.62 -2.56
C ALA A 14 6.12 -4.82 -1.73
N SER A 15 7.01 -5.64 -2.28
CA SER A 15 7.48 -6.86 -1.60
C SER A 15 8.31 -6.59 -0.34
N THR A 16 9.08 -5.49 -0.31
CA THR A 16 10.04 -5.24 0.77
C THR A 16 10.26 -3.74 1.02
N GLY A 17 11.03 -3.42 2.07
CA GLY A 17 11.54 -2.09 2.33
C GLY A 17 10.45 -1.03 2.52
N ILE A 18 10.68 0.15 1.96
CA ILE A 18 9.81 1.31 2.13
C ILE A 18 8.40 1.01 1.62
N ALA A 19 8.26 0.40 0.46
CA ALA A 19 6.97 0.14 -0.15
C ALA A 19 6.10 -0.82 0.70
N ALA A 20 6.71 -1.82 1.34
CA ALA A 20 5.99 -2.71 2.26
C ALA A 20 5.47 -1.96 3.50
N THR A 21 6.30 -1.12 4.12
CA THR A 21 5.90 -0.31 5.28
C THR A 21 4.85 0.74 4.90
N THR A 22 4.99 1.36 3.72
CA THR A 22 4.01 2.30 3.17
C THR A 22 2.66 1.60 2.95
N ALA A 23 2.63 0.40 2.36
CA ALA A 23 1.42 -0.38 2.17
C ALA A 23 0.68 -0.63 3.49
N GLN A 24 1.41 -1.06 4.52
CA GLN A 24 0.82 -1.30 5.85
C GLN A 24 0.26 -0.01 6.46
N THR A 25 0.98 1.10 6.32
CA THR A 25 0.56 2.39 6.88
C THR A 25 -0.72 2.89 6.20
N LEU A 26 -0.80 2.77 4.87
CA LEU A 26 -1.97 3.19 4.10
C LEU A 26 -3.18 2.27 4.32
N ALA A 27 -2.96 0.96 4.45
CA ALA A 27 -4.02 0.01 4.82
C ALA A 27 -4.60 0.31 6.22
N LYS A 28 -3.74 0.61 7.21
CA LYS A 28 -4.16 1.03 8.56
C LYS A 28 -4.95 2.35 8.57
N ALA A 29 -4.75 3.20 7.56
CA ALA A 29 -5.52 4.42 7.37
C ALA A 29 -6.87 4.20 6.64
N GLY A 30 -7.21 2.95 6.27
CA GLY A 30 -8.49 2.57 5.67
C GLY A 30 -8.49 2.45 4.14
N ALA A 31 -7.33 2.55 3.48
CA ALA A 31 -7.25 2.37 2.03
C ALA A 31 -7.40 0.90 1.62
N ASN A 32 -8.02 0.65 0.46
CA ASN A 32 -7.88 -0.59 -0.28
C ASN A 32 -6.59 -0.55 -1.09
N VAL A 33 -5.59 -1.32 -0.66
CA VAL A 33 -4.25 -1.29 -1.26
C VAL A 33 -4.08 -2.44 -2.24
N ILE A 34 -3.70 -2.13 -3.48
CA ILE A 34 -3.33 -3.11 -4.50
C ILE A 34 -1.80 -3.16 -4.55
N LEU A 35 -1.24 -4.34 -4.32
CA LEU A 35 0.20 -4.55 -4.30
C LEU A 35 0.66 -5.17 -5.62
N HIS A 36 1.59 -4.50 -6.28
CA HIS A 36 2.28 -5.02 -7.45
C HIS A 36 3.76 -5.21 -7.13
N SER A 37 4.26 -6.41 -7.36
CA SER A 37 5.68 -6.72 -7.31
C SER A 37 6.07 -7.48 -8.56
N GLY A 38 7.13 -7.01 -9.23
CA GLY A 38 7.67 -7.70 -10.40
C GLY A 38 8.31 -9.03 -10.00
N SER A 39 8.18 -10.03 -10.86
CA SER A 39 8.73 -11.38 -10.69
C SER A 39 10.05 -11.58 -11.45
N ARG A 40 10.86 -10.52 -11.58
CA ARG A 40 12.16 -10.60 -12.26
C ARG A 40 13.23 -11.15 -11.33
#